data_AF-A0A7X9A7J7-F1
#
_entry.id   AF-A0A7X9A7J7-F1
#
_cell.length_a   1.000
_cell.length_b   1.000
_cell.length_c   1.000
_cell.angle_alpha   90.00
_cell.angle_beta   90.00
_cell.angle_gamma   90.00
#
_symmetry.space_group_name_H-M   'P 1'
#
loop_
_entity.id
_entity.type
_entity.pdbx_description
1 polymer ?
#
loop_
_entity_poly.entity_id
_entity_poly.type
_entity_poly.pdbx_seq_one_letter_code
_entity_poly.pdbx_strand_id
1 'polypeptide(L)'
;MAEKNYPRKLAAKLGEVDLRVNGFSYQMDFHQLEARLGKEAEKFVLEQALNGLEDLSRIDQDGDYLVWMLQRGLVGKDNTPALGLLVIISPATEELFKGNPIESRLTKFPEFIRRQGITPLYEGAVPFFQLSKGQIFYLDRDVEFLQQASRVLDKIMEETKNWEANIYRETLRELEKQNG
;
A
#
# COMPACT_ATOMS: atom_id res chain seq x y z
N MET A 1 6.53 0.52 -26.54
CA MET A 1 7.24 -0.07 -25.38
C MET A 1 7.12 -1.58 -25.50
N ALA A 2 8.19 -2.34 -25.28
CA ALA A 2 8.09 -3.80 -25.26
C ALA A 2 7.18 -4.19 -24.08
N GLU A 3 6.12 -4.96 -24.33
CA GLU A 3 5.30 -5.54 -23.26
C GLU A 3 6.20 -6.46 -22.42
N LYS A 4 6.65 -5.97 -21.26
CA LYS A 4 7.36 -6.81 -20.30
C LYS A 4 6.37 -7.85 -19.79
N ASN A 5 6.63 -9.12 -20.12
CA ASN A 5 5.73 -10.22 -19.81
C ASN A 5 6.13 -10.83 -18.47
N TYR A 6 5.54 -10.33 -17.37
CA TYR A 6 5.74 -10.91 -16.05
C TYR A 6 4.84 -12.13 -15.85
N PRO A 7 5.32 -13.17 -15.15
CA PRO A 7 4.46 -14.28 -14.76
C PRO A 7 3.28 -13.76 -13.94
N ARG A 8 2.11 -14.34 -14.18
CA ARG A 8 0.90 -14.02 -13.44
C ARG A 8 0.73 -14.95 -12.25
N LYS A 9 0.25 -14.39 -11.15
CA LYS A 9 -0.12 -15.11 -9.94
C LYS A 9 -1.47 -14.59 -9.47
N LEU A 10 -2.35 -15.50 -9.01
CA LEU A 10 -3.61 -15.09 -8.41
C LEU A 10 -3.34 -14.37 -7.08
N ALA A 11 -3.90 -13.18 -6.90
CA ALA A 11 -3.82 -12.44 -5.65
C ALA A 11 -4.48 -13.21 -4.49
N ALA A 12 -5.44 -14.09 -4.78
CA ALA A 12 -6.06 -15.00 -3.81
C ALA A 12 -5.07 -15.99 -3.15
N LYS A 13 -3.84 -16.11 -3.68
CA LYS A 13 -2.76 -16.91 -3.07
C LYS A 13 -1.97 -16.15 -2.01
N LEU A 14 -2.22 -14.86 -1.80
CA LEU A 14 -1.63 -14.11 -0.70
C LEU A 14 -2.20 -14.62 0.62
N GLY A 15 -1.37 -14.78 1.66
CA GLY A 15 -1.82 -15.19 2.98
C GLY A 15 -2.42 -14.03 3.77
N GLU A 16 -3.12 -14.33 4.87
CA GLU A 16 -3.65 -13.29 5.77
C GLU A 16 -2.55 -12.34 6.27
N VAL A 17 -1.36 -12.87 6.58
CA VAL A 17 -0.20 -12.07 7.02
C VAL A 17 0.20 -11.02 5.98
N ASP A 18 0.21 -11.40 4.70
CA ASP A 18 0.55 -10.51 3.59
C ASP A 18 -0.46 -9.38 3.41
N LEU A 19 -1.72 -9.62 3.78
CA LEU A 19 -2.81 -8.65 3.65
C LEU A 19 -2.91 -7.69 4.86
N ARG A 20 -2.38 -8.09 6.01
CA ARG A 20 -2.41 -7.32 7.27
C ARG A 20 -1.18 -6.43 7.47
N VAL A 21 -0.17 -6.56 6.61
CA VAL A 21 1.12 -5.93 6.82
C VAL A 21 1.11 -4.43 6.54
N ASN A 22 1.87 -3.67 7.33
CA ASN A 22 2.07 -2.24 7.12
C ASN A 22 3.03 -1.97 5.96
N GLY A 23 2.86 -0.82 5.31
CA GLY A 23 3.70 -0.35 4.22
C GLY A 23 3.89 1.17 4.24
N PHE A 24 4.59 1.67 3.21
CA PHE A 24 4.73 3.11 2.95
C PHE A 24 3.92 3.49 1.72
N SER A 25 3.01 4.44 1.90
CA SER A 25 2.35 5.13 0.80
C SER A 25 3.17 6.31 0.31
N TYR A 26 3.30 6.43 -1.01
CA TYR A 26 3.80 7.59 -1.72
C TYR A 26 2.61 8.23 -2.42
N GLN A 27 2.19 9.39 -1.91
CA GLN A 27 0.94 10.04 -2.28
C GLN A 27 1.24 11.12 -3.32
N MET A 28 0.55 11.09 -4.46
CA MET A 28 0.69 12.08 -5.52
C MET A 28 -0.64 12.77 -5.79
N ASP A 29 -0.60 14.03 -6.21
CA ASP A 29 -1.77 14.74 -6.76
C ASP A 29 -2.08 14.18 -8.15
N PHE A 30 -3.12 13.35 -8.23
CA PHE A 30 -3.49 12.66 -9.45
C PHE A 30 -4.08 13.61 -10.49
N HIS A 31 -4.81 14.64 -10.07
CA HIS A 31 -5.36 15.62 -11.00
C HIS A 31 -4.24 16.39 -11.72
N GLN A 32 -3.21 16.80 -11.00
CA GLN A 32 -2.04 17.44 -11.62
C GLN A 32 -1.26 16.47 -12.52
N LEU A 33 -1.15 15.19 -12.13
CA LEU A 33 -0.54 14.16 -12.97
C LEU A 33 -1.30 13.99 -14.29
N GLU A 34 -2.62 13.89 -14.25
CA GLU A 34 -3.47 13.79 -15.44
C GLU A 34 -3.40 15.05 -16.30
N ALA A 35 -3.31 16.24 -15.70
CA ALA A 35 -3.13 17.48 -16.45
C ALA A 35 -1.83 17.49 -17.27
N ARG A 36 -0.76 16.86 -16.76
CA ARG A 36 0.54 16.79 -17.44
C ARG A 36 0.69 15.59 -18.38
N LEU A 37 0.20 14.42 -18.00
CA LEU A 37 0.44 13.15 -18.69
C LEU A 37 -0.79 12.60 -19.42
N GLY A 38 -1.95 13.21 -19.22
CA GLY A 38 -3.22 12.73 -19.77
C GLY A 38 -3.64 11.40 -19.15
N LYS A 39 -4.38 10.61 -19.94
CA LYS A 39 -4.98 9.33 -19.53
C LYS A 39 -3.96 8.24 -19.16
N GLU A 40 -2.69 8.42 -19.50
CA GLU A 40 -1.62 7.47 -19.18
C GLU A 40 -0.97 7.75 -17.82
N ALA A 41 -1.44 8.76 -17.07
CA ALA A 41 -0.84 9.17 -15.79
C ALA A 41 -0.68 8.01 -14.78
N GLU A 42 -1.75 7.25 -14.53
CA GLU A 42 -1.71 6.11 -13.59
C GLU A 42 -0.72 5.03 -14.07
N LYS A 43 -0.77 4.69 -15.36
CA LYS A 43 0.11 3.69 -15.96
C LYS A 43 1.58 4.13 -15.87
N PHE A 44 1.86 5.40 -16.15
CA PHE A 44 3.22 5.94 -16.07
C PHE A 44 3.77 5.87 -14.63
N VAL A 45 2.94 6.19 -13.63
CA VAL A 45 3.31 6.04 -12.21
C VAL A 45 3.56 4.58 -11.86
N LEU A 46 2.68 3.68 -12.30
CA LEU A 46 2.82 2.24 -12.08
C LEU A 46 4.11 1.68 -12.73
N GLU A 47 4.47 2.17 -13.92
CA GLU A 47 5.73 1.86 -14.60
C GLU A 47 6.95 2.34 -13.79
N GLN A 48 6.89 3.51 -13.18
CA GLN A 48 7.97 3.97 -12.29
C GLN A 48 8.09 3.11 -11.03
N ALA A 49 6.98 2.70 -10.44
CA ALA A 49 6.97 1.79 -9.31
C ALA A 49 7.56 0.42 -9.69
N LEU A 50 7.17 -0.13 -10.84
CA LEU A 50 7.68 -1.38 -11.38
C LEU A 50 9.19 -1.32 -11.68
N ASN A 51 9.67 -0.26 -12.30
CA ASN A 51 11.10 -0.07 -12.54
C ASN A 51 11.88 0.01 -11.21
N GLY A 52 11.30 0.63 -10.18
CA GLY A 52 11.89 0.61 -8.83
C GLY A 52 11.87 -0.78 -8.19
N LEU A 53 10.83 -1.57 -8.44
CA LEU A 53 10.74 -2.95 -7.98
C LEU A 53 11.78 -3.86 -8.67
N GLU A 54 12.09 -3.62 -9.95
CA GLU A 54 13.18 -4.29 -10.67
C GLU A 54 14.57 -3.93 -10.14
N ASP A 55 14.77 -2.67 -9.74
CA ASP A 55 16.01 -2.27 -9.08
C ASP A 55 16.12 -2.94 -7.70
N LEU A 56 15.00 -2.98 -6.96
CA LEU A 56 14.93 -3.62 -5.64
C LEU A 56 15.22 -5.12 -5.74
N SER A 57 14.71 -5.82 -6.77
CA SER A 57 14.95 -7.26 -6.95
C SER A 57 16.41 -7.63 -7.19
N ARG A 58 17.26 -6.65 -7.55
CA ARG A 58 18.71 -6.84 -7.70
C ARG A 58 19.47 -6.58 -6.40
N ILE A 59 18.91 -5.75 -5.53
CA ILE A 59 19.50 -5.35 -4.25
C ILE A 59 19.13 -6.35 -3.16
N ASP A 60 17.86 -6.76 -3.14
CA ASP A 60 17.29 -7.69 -2.18
C ASP A 60 16.61 -8.84 -2.94
N GLN A 61 17.38 -9.92 -3.13
CA GLN A 61 16.91 -11.11 -3.85
C GLN A 61 16.00 -11.98 -2.99
N ASP A 62 16.06 -11.90 -1.66
CA ASP A 62 15.26 -12.73 -0.76
C ASP A 62 14.00 -12.02 -0.28
N GLY A 63 13.89 -10.71 -0.52
CA GLY A 63 12.75 -9.90 -0.15
C GLY A 63 11.43 -10.36 -0.75
N ASP A 64 10.38 -10.19 0.05
CA ASP A 64 8.98 -10.38 -0.36
C ASP A 64 8.24 -9.06 -0.19
N TYR A 65 7.94 -8.41 -1.31
CA TYR A 65 7.33 -7.09 -1.34
C TYR A 65 6.08 -7.08 -2.21
N LEU A 66 5.06 -6.37 -1.77
CA LEU A 66 3.85 -6.09 -2.52
C LEU A 66 3.78 -4.61 -2.87
N VAL A 67 3.46 -4.33 -4.13
CA VAL A 67 3.11 -2.99 -4.61
C VAL A 67 1.60 -2.92 -4.77
N TRP A 68 0.99 -1.96 -4.08
CA TRP A 68 -0.45 -1.70 -4.11
C TRP A 68 -0.72 -0.35 -4.73
N MET A 69 -1.94 -0.17 -5.23
CA MET A 69 -2.44 1.15 -5.58
C MET A 69 -3.83 1.42 -5.02
N LEU A 70 -4.08 2.71 -4.81
CA LEU A 70 -5.36 3.26 -4.39
C LEU A 70 -5.49 4.68 -4.92
N GLN A 71 -6.67 5.01 -5.45
CA GLN A 71 -7.07 6.40 -5.65
C GLN A 71 -8.02 6.82 -4.52
N ARG A 72 -7.77 7.96 -3.87
CA ARG A 72 -8.66 8.50 -2.82
C ARG A 72 -8.55 10.02 -2.71
N GLY A 73 -9.53 10.66 -2.08
CA GLY A 73 -9.41 12.06 -1.69
C GLY A 73 -8.26 12.27 -0.71
N LEU A 74 -7.45 13.31 -0.93
CA LEU A 74 -6.33 13.71 -0.08
C LEU A 74 -6.34 15.22 0.15
N VAL A 75 -5.60 15.64 1.16
CA VAL A 75 -5.11 17.02 1.27
C VAL A 75 -3.79 17.13 0.49
N GLY A 76 -3.78 17.96 -0.55
CA GLY A 76 -2.64 18.26 -1.41
C GLY A 76 -1.56 19.10 -0.72
N LYS A 77 -0.51 19.49 -1.47
CA LYS A 77 0.63 20.26 -0.93
C LYS A 77 0.23 21.60 -0.32
N ASP A 78 -0.73 22.27 -0.93
CA ASP A 78 -1.14 23.62 -0.53
C ASP A 78 -2.38 23.61 0.38
N ASN A 79 -2.59 22.50 1.11
CA ASN A 79 -3.78 22.24 1.92
C ASN A 79 -5.12 22.27 1.14
N THR A 80 -5.07 22.13 -0.17
CA THR A 80 -6.24 22.04 -1.03
C THR A 80 -6.73 20.59 -1.15
N PRO A 81 -8.05 20.36 -1.32
CA PRO A 81 -8.54 19.04 -1.69
C PRO A 81 -7.94 18.59 -3.03
N ALA A 82 -7.43 17.37 -3.07
CA ALA A 82 -6.87 16.74 -4.28
C ALA A 82 -7.39 15.31 -4.43
N LEU A 83 -7.57 14.86 -5.68
CA LEU A 83 -7.67 13.43 -5.94
C LEU A 83 -6.25 12.87 -5.87
N GLY A 84 -6.02 11.95 -4.96
CA GLY A 84 -4.72 11.35 -4.71
C GLY A 84 -4.55 10.00 -5.40
N LEU A 85 -3.39 9.77 -6.00
CA LEU A 85 -2.92 8.44 -6.38
C LEU A 85 -1.87 7.99 -5.38
N LEU A 86 -2.13 6.88 -4.70
CA LEU A 86 -1.23 6.29 -3.72
C LEU A 86 -0.60 5.04 -4.34
N VAL A 87 0.72 5.02 -4.39
CA VAL A 87 1.48 3.78 -4.58
C VAL A 87 1.99 3.35 -3.21
N ILE A 88 1.67 2.14 -2.80
CA ILE A 88 2.04 1.61 -1.49
C ILE A 88 2.99 0.45 -1.69
N ILE A 89 4.09 0.41 -0.95
CA ILE A 89 4.95 -0.77 -0.87
C ILE A 89 4.90 -1.35 0.54
N SER A 90 4.74 -2.66 0.64
CA SER A 90 4.79 -3.41 1.89
C SER A 90 5.67 -4.66 1.74
N PRO A 91 6.27 -5.21 2.81
CA PRO A 91 6.32 -4.67 4.17
C PRO A 91 7.17 -3.40 4.27
N ALA A 92 6.88 -2.57 5.27
CA ALA A 92 7.70 -1.42 5.66
C ALA A 92 9.02 -1.87 6.35
N THR A 93 9.97 -2.41 5.59
CA THR A 93 11.26 -2.92 6.11
C THR A 93 12.32 -1.83 6.29
N GLU A 94 13.37 -2.12 7.06
CA GLU A 94 14.51 -1.22 7.26
C GLU A 94 15.29 -0.97 5.94
N GLU A 95 15.32 -1.97 5.05
CA GLU A 95 15.90 -1.90 3.72
C GLU A 95 15.22 -0.81 2.87
N LEU A 96 13.89 -0.71 2.95
CA LEU A 96 13.16 0.37 2.29
C LEU A 96 13.53 1.75 2.86
N PHE A 97 13.82 1.85 4.17
CA PHE A 97 14.25 3.11 4.78
C PHE A 97 15.67 3.52 4.39
N LYS A 98 16.57 2.57 4.13
CA LYS A 98 17.99 2.84 3.79
C LYS A 98 18.20 3.26 2.34
N GLY A 99 17.23 3.01 1.46
CA GLY A 99 17.29 3.45 0.07
C GLY A 99 16.34 2.67 -0.83
N ASN A 100 15.04 2.93 -0.71
CA ASN A 100 14.02 2.34 -1.58
C ASN A 100 14.11 2.90 -3.02
N PRO A 101 14.42 2.09 -4.05
CA PRO A 101 14.47 2.57 -5.42
C PRO A 101 13.11 3.08 -5.92
N ILE A 102 12.00 2.53 -5.42
CA ILE A 102 10.65 3.02 -5.72
C ILE A 102 10.47 4.44 -5.17
N GLU A 103 10.85 4.68 -3.91
CA GLU A 103 10.81 6.03 -3.31
C GLU A 103 11.58 7.04 -4.16
N SER A 104 12.80 6.68 -4.56
CA SER A 104 13.67 7.56 -5.35
C SER A 104 13.07 7.96 -6.71
N ARG A 105 12.15 7.15 -7.25
CA ARG A 105 11.47 7.40 -8.52
C ARG A 105 10.19 8.20 -8.30
N LEU A 106 9.39 7.82 -7.31
CA LEU A 106 8.09 8.45 -7.05
C LEU A 106 8.21 9.85 -6.44
N THR A 107 9.22 10.09 -5.61
CA THR A 107 9.45 11.41 -4.98
C THR A 107 9.98 12.46 -5.95
N LYS A 108 10.43 12.07 -7.14
CA LYS A 108 10.89 12.99 -8.20
C LYS A 108 9.74 13.64 -8.97
N PHE A 109 8.53 13.14 -8.82
CA PHE A 109 7.36 13.75 -9.46
C PHE A 109 7.08 15.11 -8.83
N PRO A 110 6.88 16.17 -9.64
CA PRO A 110 6.42 17.46 -9.12
C PRO A 110 5.14 17.35 -8.28
N GLU A 111 4.28 16.39 -8.62
CA GLU A 111 3.00 16.11 -7.98
C GLU A 111 3.11 15.29 -6.70
N PHE A 112 4.29 14.80 -6.31
CA PHE A 112 4.49 14.04 -5.08
C PHE A 112 4.16 14.88 -3.84
N ILE A 113 3.12 14.53 -3.09
CA ILE A 113 2.65 15.27 -1.91
C ILE A 113 3.46 14.90 -0.67
N ARG A 114 3.43 13.61 -0.26
CA ARG A 114 4.06 13.13 0.98
C ARG A 114 4.21 11.61 1.01
N ARG A 115 5.04 11.15 1.94
CA ARG A 115 5.16 9.74 2.34
C ARG A 115 4.42 9.52 3.67
N GLN A 116 3.68 8.42 3.80
CA GLN A 116 2.97 8.08 5.04
C GLN A 116 2.94 6.56 5.27
N GLY A 117 3.16 6.12 6.51
CA GLY A 117 2.96 4.73 6.92
C GLY A 117 1.47 4.36 6.91
N ILE A 118 1.14 3.17 6.42
CA ILE A 118 -0.25 2.79 6.12
C ILE A 118 -0.44 1.28 6.16
N THR A 119 -1.66 0.81 6.43
CA THR A 119 -2.05 -0.60 6.20
C THR A 119 -2.86 -0.65 4.90
N PRO A 120 -2.31 -1.18 3.78
CA PRO A 120 -2.93 -1.05 2.46
C PRO A 120 -4.38 -1.54 2.42
N LEU A 121 -4.66 -2.69 3.02
CA LEU A 121 -5.98 -3.30 3.00
C LEU A 121 -7.03 -2.42 3.70
N TYR A 122 -6.69 -1.76 4.81
CA TYR A 122 -7.64 -0.90 5.56
C TYR A 122 -8.11 0.30 4.76
N GLU A 123 -7.27 0.72 3.83
CA GLU A 123 -7.52 1.87 2.97
C GLU A 123 -8.25 1.47 1.69
N GLY A 124 -8.55 0.18 1.52
CA GLY A 124 -9.16 -0.36 0.31
C GLY A 124 -8.19 -0.45 -0.86
N ALA A 125 -6.87 -0.44 -0.62
CA ALA A 125 -5.89 -0.62 -1.68
C ALA A 125 -5.88 -2.07 -2.19
N VAL A 126 -5.55 -2.23 -3.47
CA VAL A 126 -5.44 -3.56 -4.10
C VAL A 126 -4.01 -3.80 -4.59
N PRO A 127 -3.50 -5.04 -4.48
CA PRO A 127 -2.13 -5.35 -4.85
C PRO A 127 -2.03 -5.55 -6.37
N PHE A 128 -0.96 -5.05 -6.98
CA PHE A 128 -0.71 -5.12 -8.42
C PHE A 128 0.51 -5.99 -8.75
N PHE A 129 1.59 -5.85 -7.98
CA PHE A 129 2.81 -6.62 -8.18
C PHE A 129 3.28 -7.26 -6.89
N GLN A 130 3.90 -8.42 -7.02
CA GLN A 130 4.69 -9.06 -5.97
C GLN A 130 6.12 -9.22 -6.44
N LEU A 131 7.09 -8.77 -5.66
CA LEU A 131 8.47 -9.26 -5.74
C LEU A 131 8.60 -10.36 -4.70
N SER A 132 8.99 -11.56 -5.10
CA SER A 132 9.28 -12.65 -4.16
C SER A 132 10.44 -13.46 -4.72
N LYS A 133 11.48 -13.65 -3.92
CA LYS A 133 12.69 -14.42 -4.31
C LYS A 133 13.32 -13.89 -5.61
N GLY A 134 13.46 -12.57 -5.73
CA GLY A 134 14.07 -11.89 -6.87
C GLY A 134 13.22 -11.88 -8.13
N GLN A 135 12.02 -12.48 -8.11
CA GLN A 135 11.12 -12.55 -9.25
C GLN A 135 9.90 -11.64 -9.05
N ILE A 136 9.55 -10.91 -10.10
CA ILE A 136 8.36 -10.04 -10.12
C ILE A 136 7.19 -10.78 -10.76
N PHE A 137 6.04 -10.75 -10.10
CA PHE A 137 4.77 -11.31 -10.53
C PHE A 137 3.73 -10.21 -10.69
N TYR A 138 2.93 -10.31 -11.76
CA TYR A 138 1.68 -9.56 -11.87
C TYR A 138 0.59 -10.28 -11.09
N LEU A 139 -0.15 -9.54 -10.27
CA LEU A 139 -1.22 -10.09 -9.44
C LEU A 139 -2.58 -9.92 -10.10
N ASP A 140 -3.17 -11.04 -10.50
CA ASP A 140 -4.54 -11.11 -10.99
C ASP A 140 -5.50 -11.00 -9.82
N ARG A 141 -6.33 -9.95 -9.83
CA ARG A 141 -7.33 -9.64 -8.79
C ARG A 141 -8.69 -10.13 -9.25
N ASP A 142 -9.03 -11.34 -8.85
CA ASP A 142 -10.32 -11.96 -9.16
C ASP A 142 -11.31 -11.79 -8.01
N VAL A 143 -12.52 -12.34 -8.19
CA VAL A 143 -13.58 -12.32 -7.18
C VAL A 143 -13.14 -13.05 -5.91
N GLU A 144 -12.34 -14.11 -6.03
CA GLU A 144 -11.85 -14.88 -4.89
C GLU A 144 -10.94 -14.03 -3.99
N PHE A 145 -10.03 -13.26 -4.59
CA PHE A 145 -9.21 -12.29 -3.86
C PHE A 145 -10.07 -11.28 -3.11
N LEU A 146 -11.09 -10.69 -3.76
CA LEU A 146 -11.96 -9.70 -3.11
C LEU A 146 -12.72 -10.31 -1.91
N GLN A 147 -13.18 -11.55 -2.02
CA GLN A 147 -13.83 -12.26 -0.91
C GLN A 147 -12.86 -12.52 0.24
N GLN A 148 -11.64 -12.94 -0.07
CA GLN A 148 -10.61 -13.15 0.94
C GLN A 148 -10.24 -11.85 1.66
N ALA A 149 -9.97 -10.79 0.89
CA ALA A 149 -9.68 -9.45 1.40
C ALA A 149 -10.79 -8.95 2.34
N SER A 150 -12.05 -9.13 1.95
CA SER A 150 -13.21 -8.81 2.81
C SER A 150 -13.20 -9.59 4.12
N ARG A 151 -12.98 -10.91 4.09
CA ARG A 151 -12.93 -11.72 5.32
C ARG A 151 -11.81 -11.28 6.27
N VAL A 152 -10.65 -10.93 5.73
CA VAL A 152 -9.52 -10.44 6.52
C VAL A 152 -9.85 -9.07 7.15
N LEU A 153 -10.49 -8.18 6.40
CA LEU A 153 -11.01 -6.91 6.92
C LEU A 153 -12.02 -7.11 8.05
N ASP A 154 -13.00 -8.01 7.87
CA ASP A 154 -14.03 -8.28 8.88
C ASP A 154 -13.41 -8.75 10.21
N LYS A 155 -12.46 -9.69 10.14
CA LYS A 155 -11.74 -10.19 11.33
C LYS A 155 -11.02 -9.06 12.07
N ILE A 156 -10.32 -8.21 11.32
CA ILE A 156 -9.60 -7.08 11.90
C ILE A 156 -10.54 -6.10 12.59
N MET A 157 -11.66 -5.78 11.95
CA MET A 157 -12.65 -4.86 12.50
C MET A 157 -13.24 -5.43 13.79
N GLU A 158 -13.47 -6.74 13.85
CA GLU A 158 -13.92 -7.42 15.06
C GLU A 158 -12.85 -7.39 16.16
N GLU A 159 -11.59 -7.68 15.84
CA GLU A 159 -10.46 -7.61 16.78
C GLU A 159 -10.29 -6.20 17.36
N THR A 160 -10.42 -5.16 16.52
CA THR A 160 -10.27 -3.76 16.94
C THR A 160 -11.41 -3.33 17.86
N LYS A 161 -12.67 -3.68 17.53
CA LYS A 161 -13.82 -3.43 18.41
C LYS A 161 -13.67 -4.10 19.77
N ASN A 162 -13.21 -5.36 19.78
CA ASN A 162 -12.98 -6.10 21.01
C ASN A 162 -11.88 -5.47 21.86
N TRP A 163 -10.80 -5.00 21.24
CA TRP A 163 -9.72 -4.30 21.91
C TRP A 163 -10.18 -2.97 22.52
N GLU A 164 -10.89 -2.13 21.77
CA GLU A 164 -11.44 -0.86 22.27
C GLU A 164 -12.38 -1.10 23.46
N ALA A 165 -13.28 -2.08 23.36
CA ALA A 165 -14.20 -2.43 24.44
C ALA A 165 -13.46 -2.87 25.71
N ASN A 166 -12.34 -3.59 25.58
CA ASN A 166 -11.53 -4.01 26.71
C ASN A 166 -10.82 -2.82 27.37
N ILE A 167 -10.26 -1.88 26.58
CA ILE A 167 -9.65 -0.66 27.13
C ILE A 167 -10.66 0.14 27.94
N TYR A 168 -11.86 0.38 27.41
CA TYR A 168 -12.89 1.12 28.15
C TYR A 168 -13.26 0.43 29.47
N ARG A 169 -13.36 -0.90 29.49
CA ARG A 169 -13.63 -1.66 30.72
C ARG A 169 -12.50 -1.56 31.73
N GLU A 170 -11.25 -1.63 31.29
CA GLU A 170 -10.08 -1.49 32.16
C GLU A 170 -9.98 -0.08 32.74
N THR A 171 -10.12 0.95 31.91
CA THR A 171 -10.13 2.35 32.37
C THR A 171 -11.28 2.63 33.34
N LEU A 172 -12.49 2.11 33.08
CA LEU A 172 -13.63 2.23 34.02
C LEU A 172 -13.31 1.59 35.38
N ARG A 173 -12.74 0.37 35.39
CA ARG A 173 -12.34 -0.30 36.63
C ARG A 173 -11.27 0.46 37.40
N GLU A 174 -10.33 1.11 36.71
CA GLU A 174 -9.30 1.93 37.35
C GLU A 174 -9.89 3.20 37.97
N LEU A 175 -10.81 3.86 37.27
CA LEU A 175 -11.51 5.05 37.78
C LEU A 175 -12.40 4.71 38.98
N GLU A 176 -13.09 3.57 38.97
CA GLU A 176 -13.90 3.09 40.10
C GLU A 176 -13.02 2.81 41.34
N LYS A 177 -11.81 2.27 41.16
CA LYS A 177 -10.85 2.03 42.25
C LYS A 177 -10.22 3.30 42.82
N GLN A 178 -10.17 4.39 42.07
CA GLN A 178 -9.62 5.68 42.53
C GLN A 178 -10.66 6.51 43.29
N ASN A 179 -11.95 6.25 43.06
CA ASN A 179 -13.07 7.00 43.65
C ASN A 179 -13.76 6.27 44.82
N GLY A 180 -13.27 5.08 45.21
CA GLY A 180 -13.76 4.30 46.36
C GLY A 180 -12.66 4.11 47.38
#